data_AF-A0A0B5FDJ4-F1
#
_entry.id   AF-A0A0B5FDJ4-F1
#
_cell.length_a   1.000
_cell.length_b   1.000
_cell.length_c   1.000
_cell.angle_alpha   90.00
_cell.angle_beta   90.00
_cell.angle_gamma   90.00
#
_symmetry.space_group_name_H-M   'P 1'
#
loop_
_entity.id
_entity.type
_entity.pdbx_description
1 polymer ?
#
loop_
_entity_poly.entity_id
_entity_poly.type
_entity_poly.pdbx_seq_one_letter_code
_entity_poly.pdbx_strand_id
1 'polypeptide(L)'
;MPPLNEVFFAGGRQIKSFLFFLLAAATVLCFSGCSKETIGGTAVGAGAAGAAYEYQNKQALDDLEDDYEGGQIDKEEYLRRKDEIEDKSAIY
;
A
#
# COMPACT_ATOMS: atom_id res chain seq x y z
N MET A 1 -35.41 -28.97 41.98
CA MET A 1 -35.08 -29.53 40.65
C MET A 1 -35.66 -28.57 39.61
N PRO A 2 -34.84 -27.80 38.88
CA PRO A 2 -35.36 -26.86 37.88
C PRO A 2 -35.91 -27.61 36.65
N PRO A 3 -36.98 -27.11 36.01
CA PRO A 3 -37.63 -27.80 34.89
C PRO A 3 -36.79 -27.74 33.60
N LEU A 4 -36.87 -28.82 32.81
CA LEU A 4 -36.07 -29.09 31.60
C LEU A 4 -36.12 -27.99 30.50
N ASN A 5 -37.14 -27.13 30.52
CA ASN A 5 -37.31 -26.01 29.59
C ASN A 5 -36.42 -24.79 29.89
N GLU A 6 -35.99 -24.60 31.15
CA GLU A 6 -35.11 -23.50 31.56
C GLU A 6 -33.64 -23.74 31.16
N VAL A 7 -33.21 -25.01 31.16
CA VAL A 7 -31.85 -25.42 30.79
C VAL A 7 -31.58 -25.22 29.29
N PHE A 8 -32.58 -25.48 28.44
CA PHE A 8 -32.48 -25.29 26.99
C PHE A 8 -32.45 -23.79 26.60
N PHE A 9 -33.23 -22.95 27.28
CA PHE A 9 -33.28 -21.50 27.03
C PHE A 9 -31.99 -20.79 27.49
N ALA A 10 -31.40 -21.24 28.60
CA ALA A 10 -30.09 -20.79 29.05
C ALA A 10 -28.96 -21.19 28.08
N GLY A 11 -29.01 -22.40 27.50
CA GLY A 11 -28.01 -22.88 26.54
C GLY A 11 -27.94 -22.04 25.26
N GLY A 12 -29.08 -21.68 24.67
CA GLY A 12 -29.14 -20.84 23.46
C GLY A 12 -28.70 -19.39 23.68
N ARG A 13 -28.92 -18.84 24.89
CA ARG A 13 -28.44 -17.51 25.28
C ARG A 13 -26.94 -17.49 25.56
N GLN A 14 -26.42 -18.55 26.16
CA GLN A 14 -24.99 -18.72 26.41
C GLN A 14 -24.20 -18.87 25.10
N ILE A 15 -24.69 -19.65 24.13
CA ILE A 15 -24.02 -19.83 22.83
C ILE A 15 -23.91 -18.51 22.06
N LYS A 16 -24.95 -17.66 22.11
CA LYS A 16 -24.92 -16.32 21.50
C LYS A 16 -23.89 -15.40 22.17
N SER A 17 -23.79 -15.43 23.50
CA SER A 17 -22.74 -14.69 24.22
C SER A 17 -21.35 -15.20 23.87
N PHE A 18 -21.13 -16.52 23.79
CA PHE A 18 -19.86 -17.10 23.38
C PHE A 18 -19.49 -16.74 21.93
N LEU A 19 -20.44 -16.79 21.00
CA LEU A 19 -20.24 -16.35 19.62
C LEU A 19 -19.90 -14.85 19.55
N PHE A 20 -20.59 -14.03 20.35
CA PHE A 20 -20.33 -12.59 20.41
C PHE A 20 -18.95 -12.29 20.98
N PHE A 21 -18.53 -13.00 22.04
CA PHE A 21 -17.18 -12.89 22.60
C PHE A 21 -16.10 -13.37 21.61
N LEU A 22 -16.36 -14.44 20.85
CA LEU A 22 -15.43 -14.96 19.86
C LEU A 22 -15.29 -14.01 18.65
N LEU A 23 -16.40 -13.42 18.19
CA LEU A 23 -16.42 -12.39 17.16
C LEU A 23 -15.74 -11.08 17.63
N ALA A 24 -15.96 -10.68 18.89
CA ALA A 24 -15.29 -9.54 19.51
C ALA A 24 -13.77 -9.78 19.67
N ALA A 25 -13.36 -11.00 20.04
CA ALA A 25 -11.94 -11.35 20.13
C ALA A 25 -11.26 -11.34 18.75
N ALA A 26 -11.94 -11.81 17.69
CA ALA A 26 -11.42 -11.79 16.33
C ALA A 26 -11.21 -10.36 15.80
N THR A 27 -12.12 -9.43 16.11
CA THR A 27 -11.99 -8.03 15.70
C THR A 27 -10.83 -7.31 16.40
N VAL A 28 -10.57 -7.60 17.68
CA VAL A 28 -9.41 -7.04 18.42
C VAL A 28 -8.08 -7.49 17.79
N LEU A 29 -7.99 -8.75 17.36
CA LEU A 29 -6.79 -9.27 16.69
C LEU A 29 -6.53 -8.61 15.32
N CYS A 30 -7.58 -8.22 14.59
CA CYS A 30 -7.47 -7.46 13.34
C CYS A 30 -6.91 -6.04 13.55
N PHE A 31 -7.16 -5.39 14.70
CA PHE A 31 -6.61 -4.07 15.00
C PHE A 31 -5.17 -4.11 15.54
N SER A 32 -4.77 -5.18 16.22
CA SER A 32 -3.38 -5.33 16.70
C SER A 32 -2.35 -5.66 15.61
N GLY A 33 -2.79 -6.07 14.42
CA GLY A 33 -1.93 -6.37 13.27
C GLY A 33 -1.72 -5.22 12.28
N CYS A 34 -2.42 -4.07 12.44
CA CYS A 34 -2.43 -3.00 11.44
C CYS A 34 -2.02 -1.62 12.02
N SER A 35 -1.28 -1.58 13.13
CA SER A 35 -0.97 -0.28 13.78
C SER A 35 0.43 -0.14 14.38
N LYS A 36 1.40 -0.96 13.96
CA LYS A 36 2.81 -0.70 14.29
C LYS A 36 3.77 -0.69 13.09
N GLU A 37 3.42 -1.32 11.97
CA GLU A 37 4.28 -1.36 10.78
C GLU A 37 3.81 -0.39 9.67
N THR A 38 2.58 0.11 9.73
CA THR A 38 1.98 0.98 8.70
C THR A 38 2.26 2.47 8.87
N ILE A 39 2.56 2.95 10.08
CA ILE A 39 2.95 4.37 10.28
C ILE A 39 4.33 4.66 9.69
N GLY A 40 5.21 3.65 9.59
CA GLY A 40 6.50 3.73 8.88
C GLY A 40 6.45 3.20 7.44
N GLY A 41 5.64 2.17 7.17
CA GLY A 41 5.63 1.47 5.88
C GLY A 41 4.65 2.01 4.84
N THR A 42 3.58 2.72 5.20
CA THR A 42 2.60 3.23 4.23
C THR A 42 2.98 4.61 3.70
N ALA A 43 3.62 5.45 4.53
CA ALA A 43 4.28 6.68 4.06
C ALA A 43 5.44 6.36 3.12
N VAL A 44 6.20 5.29 3.39
CA VAL A 44 7.20 4.75 2.47
C VAL A 44 6.53 4.07 1.27
N GLY A 45 5.43 3.34 1.46
CA GLY A 45 4.76 2.60 0.37
C GLY A 45 4.12 3.49 -0.71
N ALA A 46 3.53 4.63 -0.35
CA ALA A 46 2.95 5.56 -1.33
C ALA A 46 3.92 6.71 -1.67
N GLY A 47 4.60 7.28 -0.66
CA GLY A 47 5.54 8.38 -0.84
C GLY A 47 6.89 7.94 -1.42
N ALA A 48 7.43 6.79 -1.00
CA ALA A 48 8.63 6.24 -1.63
C ALA A 48 8.34 5.52 -2.94
N ALA A 49 7.12 5.03 -3.19
CA ALA A 49 6.75 4.59 -4.55
C ALA A 49 6.69 5.77 -5.52
N GLY A 50 6.12 6.92 -5.11
CA GLY A 50 6.15 8.16 -5.89
C GLY A 50 7.59 8.66 -6.10
N ALA A 51 8.36 8.81 -5.02
CA ALA A 51 9.75 9.26 -5.11
C ALA A 51 10.68 8.27 -5.84
N ALA A 52 10.41 6.97 -5.79
CA ALA A 52 11.17 5.98 -6.57
C ALA A 52 10.81 6.01 -8.06
N TYR A 53 9.56 6.26 -8.41
CA TYR A 53 9.14 6.46 -9.81
C TYR A 53 9.83 7.70 -10.40
N GLU A 54 9.88 8.78 -9.61
CA GLU A 54 10.57 10.02 -9.97
C GLU A 54 12.09 9.82 -10.10
N TYR A 55 12.70 9.01 -9.22
CA TYR A 55 14.13 8.72 -9.29
C TYR A 55 14.53 7.99 -10.58
N GLN A 56 13.73 7.00 -11.02
CA GLN A 56 13.99 6.27 -12.26
C GLN A 56 13.88 7.17 -13.49
N ASN A 57 12.86 8.03 -13.55
CA ASN A 57 12.73 8.98 -14.66
C ASN A 57 13.90 9.98 -14.66
N LYS A 58 14.36 10.43 -13.49
CA LYS A 58 15.50 11.33 -13.40
C LYS A 58 16.78 10.69 -13.93
N GLN A 59 17.04 9.43 -13.55
CA GLN A 59 18.21 8.70 -14.03
C GLN A 59 18.14 8.48 -15.55
N ALA A 60 16.97 8.16 -16.09
CA ALA A 60 16.79 8.02 -17.54
C ALA A 60 17.00 9.34 -18.30
N LEU A 61 16.67 10.49 -17.69
CA LEU A 61 16.92 11.81 -18.25
C LEU A 61 18.42 12.14 -18.24
N ASP A 62 19.11 11.86 -17.13
CA ASP A 62 20.55 12.08 -16.99
C ASP A 62 21.32 11.22 -18.00
N ASP A 63 20.99 9.93 -18.14
CA ASP A 63 21.61 9.03 -19.13
C ASP A 63 21.37 9.53 -20.58
N LEU A 64 20.18 10.08 -20.85
CA LEU A 64 19.84 10.64 -22.17
C LEU A 64 20.61 11.93 -22.48
N GLU A 65 20.86 12.76 -21.46
CA GLU A 65 21.68 13.97 -21.57
C GLU A 65 23.14 13.62 -21.83
N ASP A 66 23.69 12.62 -21.13
CA ASP A 66 25.04 12.09 -21.38
C ASP A 66 25.19 11.54 -22.81
N ASP A 67 24.17 10.85 -23.34
CA ASP A 67 24.15 10.37 -24.72
C ASP A 67 24.18 11.54 -25.74
N TYR A 68 23.47 12.63 -25.46
CA TYR A 68 23.45 13.82 -26.31
C TYR A 68 24.77 14.59 -26.24
N GLU A 69 25.29 14.84 -25.04
CA GLU A 69 26.57 15.52 -24.82
C GLU A 69 27.75 14.71 -25.36
N GLY A 70 27.68 13.38 -25.24
CA GLY A 70 28.63 12.45 -25.84
C GLY A 70 28.54 12.36 -27.37
N GLY A 71 27.56 13.01 -27.99
CA GLY A 71 27.33 12.99 -29.43
C GLY A 71 26.87 11.62 -29.96
N GLN A 72 26.35 10.75 -29.09
CA GLN A 72 25.80 9.44 -29.47
C GLN A 72 24.43 9.58 -30.14
N ILE A 73 23.67 10.62 -29.77
CA ILE A 73 22.37 10.95 -30.36
C ILE A 73 22.33 12.39 -30.87
N ASP A 74 21.48 12.64 -31.86
CA ASP A 74 21.25 14.00 -32.36
C ASP A 74 20.23 14.76 -31.48
N LYS A 75 20.12 16.07 -31.72
CA LYS A 75 19.25 16.95 -30.94
C LYS A 75 17.77 16.61 -31.08
N GLU A 76 17.35 16.11 -32.23
CA GLU A 76 15.94 15.82 -32.53
C GLU A 76 15.51 14.55 -31.77
N GLU A 77 16.37 13.53 -31.77
CA GLU A 77 16.26 12.29 -31.00
C GLU A 77 16.26 12.58 -29.49
N TYR A 78 17.16 13.45 -29.02
CA TYR A 78 17.19 13.91 -27.62
C TYR A 78 15.86 14.55 -27.20
N LEU A 79 15.37 15.51 -27.97
CA LEU A 79 14.13 16.22 -27.65
C LEU A 79 12.90 15.30 -27.63
N ARG A 80 12.80 14.39 -28.61
CA ARG A 80 11.70 13.40 -28.65
C ARG A 80 11.72 12.50 -27.42
N ARG A 81 12.89 11.92 -27.10
CA ARG A 81 13.02 10.99 -25.96
C ARG A 81 12.85 11.67 -24.61
N LYS A 82 13.26 12.94 -24.51
CA LYS A 82 13.05 13.77 -23.32
C LYS A 82 11.57 13.97 -23.03
N ASP A 83 10.79 14.34 -24.05
CA ASP A 83 9.33 14.55 -23.95
C ASP A 83 8.62 13.27 -23.45
N GLU A 84 9.02 12.09 -23.97
CA GLU A 84 8.48 10.79 -23.55
C GLU A 84 8.82 10.39 -22.10
N ILE A 85 9.88 10.95 -21.49
CA ILE A 85 10.29 10.71 -20.10
C ILE A 85 9.60 11.72 -19.18
N GLU A 86 9.50 12.98 -19.60
CA GLU A 86 8.78 14.05 -18.90
C GLU A 86 7.29 13.71 -18.81
N ASP A 87 6.65 13.24 -19.88
CA ASP A 87 5.23 12.81 -19.90
C ASP A 87 4.91 11.68 -18.90
N LYS A 88 5.90 10.89 -18.50
CA LYS A 88 5.75 9.79 -17.53
C LYS A 88 6.08 10.22 -16.09
N SER A 89 6.61 11.43 -15.91
CA SER A 89 6.95 11.99 -14.61
C SER A 89 5.72 12.63 -13.99
N ALA A 90 5.57 12.50 -12.67
CA ALA A 90 4.56 13.26 -11.94
C ALA A 90 5.05 14.66 -11.52
N ILE A 91 6.36 14.94 -11.70
CA ILE A 91 7.05 16.13 -11.18
C ILE A 91 7.55 17.08 -12.26
N TYR A 92 7.84 16.58 -13.46
CA TYR A 92 8.43 17.36 -14.56
C TYR A 92 7.42 17.53 -15.68
#